data_AF-A0AAP0C287-F1
#
_entry.id   AF-A0AAP0C287-F1
#
_cell.length_a   1.000
_cell.length_b   1.000
_cell.length_c   1.000
_cell.angle_alpha   90.00
_cell.angle_beta   90.00
_cell.angle_gamma   90.00
#
_symmetry.space_group_name_H-M   'P 1'
#
loop_
_entity.id
_entity.type
_entity.pdbx_description
1 polymer ?
#
loop_
_entity_poly.entity_id
_entity_poly.type
_entity_poly.pdbx_seq_one_letter_code
_entity_poly.pdbx_strand_id
1 'polypeptide(L)'
;MCWKGFQLFLYCCFGVLAGIVGGLLGLGGGFILGPLFLEMGVPPQVASATSTFAMTFSSSMSVIQYYLLDRFPVPYASYFVFLATVAAFTGQHIVRKLIVLLGRASLIIFILALTIFVSAISLGGVGIANMVEKLERKEHMGFENLCYRT
;
A
#
# COMPACT_ATOMS: atom_id res chain seq x y z
N MET A 1 2.71 -27.64 20.93
CA MET A 1 1.46 -27.04 20.40
C MET A 1 0.97 -25.86 21.26
N CYS A 2 1.86 -24.95 21.71
CA CYS A 2 1.49 -23.85 22.63
C CYS A 2 2.14 -22.50 22.25
N TRP A 3 2.40 -22.27 20.95
CA TRP A 3 3.00 -21.02 20.43
C TRP A 3 2.12 -20.31 19.38
N LYS A 4 0.89 -20.79 19.15
CA LYS A 4 -0.02 -20.16 18.19
C LYS A 4 -0.52 -18.79 18.65
N GLY A 5 -0.80 -18.60 19.95
CA GLY A 5 -1.35 -17.34 20.47
C GLY A 5 -0.37 -16.17 20.39
N PHE A 6 0.88 -16.39 20.80
CA PHE A 6 1.93 -15.36 20.72
C PHE A 6 2.27 -14.98 19.27
N GLN A 7 2.33 -15.98 18.36
CA GLN A 7 2.49 -15.70 16.93
C GLN A 7 1.29 -14.93 16.37
N LEU A 8 0.05 -15.29 16.72
CA LEU A 8 -1.15 -14.59 16.25
C LEU A 8 -1.17 -13.13 16.74
N PHE A 9 -0.79 -12.90 17.99
CA PHE A 9 -0.69 -11.56 18.56
C PHE A 9 0.39 -10.73 17.86
N LEU A 10 1.58 -11.31 17.61
CA LEU A 10 2.64 -10.66 16.84
C LEU A 10 2.20 -10.32 15.42
N TYR A 11 1.53 -11.25 14.72
CA TYR A 11 0.98 -11.00 13.38
C TYR A 11 -0.09 -9.90 13.38
N CYS A 12 -0.94 -9.85 14.40
CA CYS A 12 -1.94 -8.80 14.54
C CYS A 12 -1.29 -7.43 14.76
N CYS A 13 -0.33 -7.34 15.69
CA CYS A 13 0.45 -6.11 15.92
C CYS A 13 1.19 -5.66 14.65
N PHE A 14 1.83 -6.58 13.94
CA PHE A 14 2.54 -6.28 12.70
C PHE A 14 1.57 -5.85 11.60
N GLY A 15 0.41 -6.50 11.48
CA GLY A 15 -0.64 -6.12 10.54
C GLY A 15 -1.24 -4.74 10.84
N VAL A 16 -1.42 -4.38 12.12
CA VAL A 16 -1.88 -3.04 12.53
C VAL A 16 -0.81 -2.00 12.23
N LEU A 17 0.46 -2.23 12.61
CA LEU A 17 1.59 -1.34 12.29
C LEU A 17 1.72 -1.13 10.78
N ALA A 18 1.73 -2.22 10.02
CA ALA A 18 1.82 -2.19 8.58
C ALA A 18 0.59 -1.52 7.94
N GLY A 19 -0.61 -1.70 8.50
CA GLY A 19 -1.82 -1.00 8.09
C GLY A 19 -1.78 0.50 8.38
N ILE A 20 -1.28 0.92 9.53
CA ILE A 20 -1.07 2.34 9.88
C ILE A 20 -0.07 2.97 8.90
N VAL A 21 1.08 2.32 8.68
CA VAL A 21 2.10 2.80 7.74
C VAL A 21 1.53 2.85 6.32
N GLY A 22 0.84 1.80 5.86
CA GLY A 22 0.22 1.74 4.55
C GLY A 22 -0.91 2.76 4.36
N GLY A 23 -1.64 3.08 5.43
CA GLY A 23 -2.66 4.13 5.47
C GLY A 23 -2.07 5.53 5.41
N LEU A 24 -0.98 5.79 6.15
CA LEU A 24 -0.23 7.05 6.10
C LEU A 24 0.40 7.28 4.71
N LEU A 25 0.87 6.22 4.06
CA LEU A 25 1.37 6.26 2.68
C LEU A 25 0.25 6.43 1.63
N GLY A 26 -1.02 6.38 2.03
CA GLY A 26 -2.17 6.53 1.12
C GLY A 26 -2.35 5.35 0.15
N LEU A 27 -1.71 4.20 0.40
CA LEU A 27 -1.74 3.04 -0.49
C LEU A 27 -3.00 2.17 -0.33
N GLY A 28 -3.87 2.49 0.63
CA GLY A 28 -5.17 1.82 0.81
C GLY A 28 -5.09 0.44 1.49
N GLY A 29 -4.03 0.09 2.22
CA GLY A 29 -3.99 -1.08 3.12
C GLY A 29 -4.01 -2.50 2.48
N GLY A 30 -4.56 -2.67 1.28
CA GLY A 30 -4.62 -3.96 0.58
C GLY A 30 -3.26 -4.55 0.19
N PHE A 31 -2.25 -3.69 0.03
CA PHE A 31 -0.85 -4.11 -0.18
C PHE A 31 -0.28 -4.90 1.01
N ILE A 32 -0.74 -4.61 2.23
CA ILE A 32 -0.32 -5.27 3.47
C ILE A 32 -1.14 -6.55 3.72
N LEU A 33 -2.45 -6.47 3.46
CA LEU A 33 -3.37 -7.60 3.66
C LEU A 33 -3.08 -8.76 2.72
N GLY A 34 -2.61 -8.50 1.50
CA GLY A 34 -2.25 -9.52 0.51
C GLY A 34 -1.26 -10.57 1.02
N PRO A 35 -0.02 -10.20 1.37
CA PRO A 35 0.98 -11.14 1.89
C PRO A 35 0.56 -11.75 3.24
N LEU A 36 -0.12 -11.00 4.11
CA LEU A 36 -0.57 -11.48 5.41
C LEU A 36 -1.58 -12.63 5.29
N PHE A 37 -2.55 -12.54 4.36
CA PHE A 37 -3.46 -13.66 4.09
C PHE A 37 -2.76 -14.86 3.45
N LEU A 38 -1.71 -14.63 2.66
CA LEU A 38 -0.94 -15.69 2.02
C LEU A 38 -0.10 -16.47 3.04
N GLU A 39 0.46 -15.80 4.06
CA GLU A 39 1.14 -16.45 5.19
C GLU A 39 0.18 -17.25 6.08
N MET A 40 -1.09 -16.83 6.19
CA MET A 40 -2.14 -17.60 6.88
C MET A 40 -2.63 -18.82 6.07
N GLY A 41 -2.10 -19.07 4.87
CA GLY A 41 -2.46 -20.21 4.03
C GLY A 41 -3.82 -20.07 3.35
N VAL A 42 -4.39 -18.86 3.31
CA VAL A 42 -5.68 -18.59 2.66
C VAL A 42 -5.49 -18.59 1.14
N PRO A 43 -6.42 -19.18 0.36
CA PRO A 43 -6.30 -19.17 -1.09
C PRO A 43 -6.22 -17.72 -1.61
N PRO A 44 -5.29 -17.43 -2.53
CA PRO A 44 -4.99 -16.05 -2.95
C PRO A 44 -6.19 -15.36 -3.61
N GLN A 45 -7.11 -16.13 -4.18
CA GLN A 45 -8.29 -15.60 -4.86
C GLN A 45 -9.31 -14.98 -3.88
N VAL A 46 -9.52 -15.60 -2.72
CA VAL A 46 -10.38 -15.02 -1.67
C VAL A 46 -9.66 -13.92 -0.91
N ALA A 47 -8.35 -14.04 -0.68
CA ALA A 47 -7.54 -12.99 -0.06
C ALA A 47 -7.55 -11.69 -0.88
N SER A 48 -7.44 -11.80 -2.21
CA SER A 48 -7.51 -10.67 -3.14
C SER A 48 -8.90 -10.02 -3.14
N ALA A 49 -9.98 -10.81 -3.09
CA ALA A 49 -11.34 -10.26 -3.01
C ALA A 49 -11.55 -9.47 -1.71
N THR A 50 -11.17 -10.03 -0.56
CA THR A 50 -11.32 -9.39 0.75
C THR A 50 -10.50 -8.10 0.87
N SER A 51 -9.24 -8.13 0.43
CA SER A 51 -8.37 -6.94 0.45
C SER A 51 -8.87 -5.83 -0.46
N THR A 52 -9.38 -6.16 -1.65
CA THR A 52 -9.98 -5.18 -2.56
C THR A 52 -11.24 -4.55 -1.96
N PHE A 53 -12.09 -5.35 -1.29
CA PHE A 53 -13.26 -4.85 -0.60
C PHE A 53 -12.89 -3.88 0.54
N ALA A 54 -11.93 -4.25 1.38
CA ALA A 54 -11.42 -3.39 2.45
C ALA A 54 -10.81 -2.09 1.89
N MET A 55 -10.05 -2.18 0.79
CA MET A 55 -9.52 -1.03 0.06
C MET A 55 -10.63 -0.07 -0.38
N THR A 56 -11.67 -0.58 -1.05
CA THR A 56 -12.76 0.27 -1.55
C THR A 56 -13.50 1.01 -0.43
N PHE A 57 -13.72 0.33 0.71
CA PHE A 57 -14.35 0.94 1.87
C PHE A 57 -13.47 2.04 2.48
N SER A 58 -12.18 1.76 2.68
CA SER A 58 -11.23 2.73 3.24
C SER A 58 -11.06 3.95 2.32
N SER A 59 -10.93 3.75 1.00
CA SER A 59 -10.81 4.84 0.03
C SER A 59 -12.08 5.71 0.00
N SER A 60 -13.26 5.11 0.08
CA SER A 60 -14.53 5.86 0.13
C SER A 60 -14.59 6.77 1.37
N MET A 61 -14.19 6.24 2.53
CA MET A 61 -14.10 7.01 3.78
C MET A 61 -13.13 8.20 3.63
N SER A 62 -11.96 7.98 3.03
CA SER A 62 -10.98 9.05 2.79
C SER A 62 -11.52 10.13 1.85
N VAL A 63 -12.21 9.77 0.77
CA VAL A 63 -12.83 10.73 -0.15
C VAL A 63 -13.85 11.60 0.58
N ILE A 64 -14.70 11.00 1.42
CA ILE A 64 -15.69 11.74 2.23
C ILE A 64 -14.99 12.72 3.19
N GLN A 65 -13.95 12.26 3.88
CA GLN A 65 -13.19 13.10 4.82
C GLN A 65 -12.54 14.30 4.12
N TYR A 66 -11.95 14.06 2.95
CA TYR A 66 -11.33 15.10 2.14
C TYR A 66 -12.35 16.08 1.55
N TYR A 67 -13.53 15.60 1.20
CA TYR A 67 -14.64 16.43 0.72
C TYR A 67 -15.15 17.34 1.83
N LEU A 68 -15.30 16.84 3.07
CA LEU A 68 -15.74 17.61 4.23
C LEU A 68 -14.75 18.70 4.67
N LEU A 69 -13.47 18.58 4.31
CA LEU A 69 -12.43 19.55 4.67
C LEU A 69 -12.38 20.77 3.72
N ASP A 70 -13.26 20.84 2.71
CA ASP A 70 -13.42 21.94 1.73
C ASP A 70 -12.11 22.38 1.03
N ARG A 71 -11.11 21.49 1.01
CA ARG A 71 -9.75 21.70 0.50
C ARG A 71 -9.55 21.18 -0.93
N PHE A 72 -10.64 20.92 -1.66
CA PHE A 72 -10.61 20.15 -2.91
C PHE A 72 -10.76 21.03 -4.16
N PRO A 73 -9.69 21.25 -4.94
CA PRO A 73 -9.85 21.78 -6.28
C PRO A 73 -10.44 20.67 -7.18
N VAL A 74 -11.76 20.73 -7.34
CA VAL A 74 -12.61 19.81 -8.13
C VAL A 74 -12.03 19.37 -9.50
N PRO A 75 -11.37 20.23 -10.32
CA PRO A 75 -10.89 19.80 -11.63
C PRO A 75 -9.73 18.78 -11.58
N TYR A 76 -8.88 18.82 -10.56
CA TYR A 76 -7.77 17.86 -10.45
C TYR A 76 -8.27 16.48 -10.01
N ALA A 77 -9.28 16.47 -9.12
CA ALA A 77 -9.87 15.24 -8.61
C ALA A 77 -10.46 14.38 -9.73
N SER A 78 -11.25 14.99 -10.63
CA SER A 78 -11.88 14.27 -11.74
C SER A 78 -10.84 13.71 -12.73
N TYR A 79 -9.77 14.47 -13.00
CA TYR A 79 -8.69 14.00 -13.87
C TYR A 79 -7.96 12.77 -13.29
N PHE A 80 -7.62 12.80 -11.99
CA PHE A 80 -7.01 11.65 -11.32
C PHE A 80 -7.94 10.45 -11.24
N VAL A 81 -9.24 10.65 -10.99
CA VAL A 81 -10.24 9.57 -10.98
C VAL A 81 -10.32 8.91 -12.36
N PHE A 82 -10.35 9.70 -13.44
CA PHE A 82 -10.39 9.17 -14.80
C PHE A 82 -9.13 8.34 -15.11
N LEU A 83 -7.94 8.89 -14.85
CA LEU A 83 -6.67 8.18 -15.05
C LEU A 83 -6.59 6.89 -14.21
N ALA A 84 -6.97 6.94 -12.94
CA ALA A 84 -6.95 5.79 -12.05
C ALA A 84 -7.92 4.70 -12.52
N THR A 85 -9.10 5.08 -13.00
CA THR A 85 -10.11 4.13 -13.51
C THR A 85 -9.60 3.43 -14.77
N VAL A 86 -9.04 4.16 -15.73
CA VAL A 86 -8.46 3.59 -16.97
C VAL A 86 -7.29 2.66 -16.64
N ALA A 87 -6.39 3.07 -15.76
CA ALA A 87 -5.26 2.25 -15.31
C ALA A 87 -5.73 0.98 -14.59
N ALA A 88 -6.68 1.09 -13.66
CA ALA A 88 -7.21 -0.05 -12.90
C ALA A 88 -7.92 -1.05 -13.81
N PHE A 89 -8.76 -0.56 -14.73
CA PHE A 89 -9.48 -1.42 -15.67
C PHE A 89 -8.52 -2.18 -16.58
N THR A 90 -7.52 -1.48 -17.15
CA THR A 90 -6.50 -2.08 -18.03
C THR A 90 -5.65 -3.10 -17.26
N GLY A 91 -5.20 -2.76 -16.05
CA GLY A 91 -4.42 -3.64 -15.20
C GLY A 91 -5.18 -4.91 -14.79
N GLN A 92 -6.44 -4.78 -14.35
CA GLN A 92 -7.27 -5.93 -13.99
C GLN A 92 -7.55 -6.83 -15.20
N HIS A 93 -7.78 -6.27 -16.38
CA HIS A 93 -7.98 -7.06 -17.60
C HIS A 93 -6.73 -7.86 -17.95
N ILE A 94 -5.55 -7.24 -17.92
CA ILE A 94 -4.28 -7.91 -18.21
C ILE A 94 -4.00 -9.01 -17.19
N VAL A 95 -4.12 -8.70 -15.90
CA VAL A 95 -3.86 -9.66 -14.81
C VAL A 95 -4.83 -10.85 -14.89
N ARG A 96 -6.12 -10.59 -15.12
CA ARG A 96 -7.12 -11.65 -15.27
C ARG A 96 -6.81 -12.54 -16.48
N LYS A 97 -6.45 -11.95 -17.62
CA LYS A 97 -6.11 -12.72 -18.84
C LYS A 97 -4.87 -13.58 -18.61
N LEU A 98 -3.87 -13.05 -17.91
CA LEU A 98 -2.65 -13.77 -17.54
C LEU A 98 -2.93 -14.94 -16.60
N ILE A 99 -3.79 -14.76 -15.61
CA ILE A 99 -4.21 -15.82 -14.67
C ILE A 99 -4.92 -16.95 -15.41
N VAL A 100 -5.84 -16.63 -16.34
CA VAL A 100 -6.61 -17.63 -17.11
C VAL A 100 -5.72 -18.40 -18.09
N LEU A 101 -4.73 -17.76 -18.71
CA LEU A 101 -3.82 -18.41 -19.66
C LEU A 101 -2.87 -19.41 -19.00
N LEU A 102 -2.45 -19.16 -17.76
CA LEU A 102 -1.34 -19.91 -17.12
C LEU A 102 -1.76 -20.77 -15.92
N GLY A 103 -2.92 -20.52 -15.29
CA GLY A 103 -3.63 -21.45 -14.39
C GLY A 103 -2.89 -21.96 -13.15
N ARG A 104 -1.68 -21.46 -12.83
CA ARG A 104 -0.83 -21.98 -11.75
C ARG A 104 -0.80 -21.04 -10.53
N ALA A 105 -0.98 -21.60 -9.33
CA ALA A 105 -0.93 -20.83 -8.07
C ALA A 105 0.40 -20.10 -7.83
N SER A 106 1.51 -20.63 -8.36
CA SER A 106 2.85 -20.01 -8.25
C SER A 106 2.94 -18.63 -8.87
N LEU A 107 2.12 -18.33 -9.88
CA LEU A 107 2.14 -17.05 -10.59
C LEU A 107 1.53 -15.92 -9.76
N ILE A 108 0.52 -16.21 -8.93
CA ILE A 108 -0.09 -15.18 -8.07
C ILE A 108 0.94 -14.69 -7.04
N ILE A 109 1.71 -15.62 -6.47
CA ILE A 109 2.81 -15.31 -5.56
C ILE A 109 3.90 -14.52 -6.27
N PHE A 110 4.23 -14.89 -7.51
CA PHE A 110 5.22 -14.18 -8.33
C PHE A 110 4.77 -12.73 -8.63
N ILE A 111 3.50 -12.52 -8.99
CA ILE A 111 2.94 -11.19 -9.23
C ILE A 111 2.98 -10.35 -7.95
N LEU A 112 2.57 -10.92 -6.81
CA LEU A 112 2.63 -10.24 -5.51
C LEU A 112 4.07 -9.87 -5.11
N ALA A 113 5.03 -10.77 -5.33
CA ALA A 113 6.43 -10.49 -5.04
C ALA A 113 6.98 -9.36 -5.94
N LEU A 114 6.63 -9.39 -7.23
CA LEU A 114 7.07 -8.38 -8.20
C LEU A 114 6.47 -7.00 -7.86
N THR A 115 5.19 -6.93 -7.51
CA THR A 115 4.55 -5.65 -7.12
C THR A 115 5.13 -5.09 -5.83
N ILE A 116 5.48 -5.93 -4.86
CA ILE A 116 6.18 -5.52 -3.63
C ILE A 116 7.57 -4.98 -3.97
N PHE A 117 8.31 -5.67 -4.83
CA PHE A 117 9.66 -5.28 -5.23
C PHE A 117 9.67 -3.94 -5.98
N VAL A 118 8.78 -3.75 -6.96
CA VAL A 118 8.66 -2.49 -7.70
C VAL A 118 8.25 -1.34 -6.78
N SER A 119 7.31 -1.58 -5.86
CA SER A 119 6.91 -0.58 -4.85
C SER A 119 8.08 -0.17 -3.96
N ALA A 120 8.86 -1.15 -3.48
CA ALA A 120 10.03 -0.91 -2.63
C ALA A 120 11.11 -0.11 -3.36
N ILE A 121 11.39 -0.42 -4.63
CA ILE A 121 12.37 0.32 -5.44
C ILE A 121 11.91 1.74 -5.70
N SER A 122 10.66 1.95 -6.12
CA SER A 122 10.14 3.29 -6.41
C SER A 122 10.13 4.18 -5.16
N LEU A 123 9.62 3.66 -4.04
CA LEU A 123 9.57 4.42 -2.78
C LEU A 123 10.96 4.66 -2.21
N GLY A 124 11.84 3.66 -2.24
CA GLY A 124 13.23 3.79 -1.81
C GLY A 124 14.00 4.79 -2.67
N GLY A 125 13.85 4.72 -3.99
CA GLY A 125 14.49 5.62 -4.95
C GLY A 125 14.03 7.08 -4.79
N VAL A 126 12.72 7.32 -4.72
CA VAL A 126 12.17 8.67 -4.49
C VAL A 126 12.56 9.19 -3.11
N GLY A 127 12.58 8.34 -2.08
CA GLY A 127 13.00 8.71 -0.73
C GLY A 127 14.46 9.16 -0.67
N ILE A 128 15.36 8.41 -1.31
CA ILE A 128 16.79 8.75 -1.38
C ILE A 128 17.00 10.02 -2.21
N ALA A 129 16.35 10.14 -3.37
CA ALA A 129 16.46 11.33 -4.22
C ALA A 129 16.01 12.60 -3.47
N ASN A 130 14.89 12.53 -2.75
CA ASN A 130 14.39 13.66 -1.95
C ASN A 130 15.32 13.99 -0.76
N MET A 131 15.95 12.98 -0.14
CA MET A 131 16.93 13.19 0.93
C MET A 131 18.20 13.87 0.43
N VAL A 132 18.69 13.48 -0.75
CA VAL A 132 19.87 14.10 -1.38
C VAL A 132 19.57 15.55 -1.78
N GLU A 133 18.41 15.82 -2.37
CA GLU A 133 17.99 17.18 -2.74
C GLU A 133 17.85 18.10 -1.51
N LYS A 134 17.29 17.59 -0.40
CA LYS A 134 17.22 18.33 0.86
C LYS A 134 18.61 18.63 1.47
N LEU A 135 19.57 17.73 1.28
CA LEU A 135 20.94 17.91 1.74
C LEU A 135 21.68 18.97 0.91
N GLU A 136 21.50 18.98 -0.42
CA GLU A 136 22.11 19.98 -1.31
C GLU A 136 21.57 21.40 -1.06
N ARG A 137 20.27 21.54 -0.75
CA ARG A 137 19.67 22.84 -0.43
C ARG A 137 20.06 23.40 0.94
N LYS A 138 20.88 22.70 1.74
CA LYS A 138 21.19 23.05 3.14
C LYS A 138 19.94 23.38 3.97
N GLU A 139 18.79 22.80 3.64
CA GLU A 139 17.58 22.97 4.43
C GLU A 139 17.68 22.17 5.73
N HIS A 140 17.16 22.73 6.82
CA HIS A 140 17.17 22.10 8.13
C HIS A 140 16.46 20.73 8.06
N MET A 141 17.19 19.64 8.26
CA MET A 141 16.70 18.25 8.18
C MET A 141 15.72 17.87 9.31
N GLY A 142 15.18 18.84 10.05
CA GLY A 142 14.26 18.64 11.17
C GLY A 142 14.90 18.03 12.42
N PHE A 143 16.22 17.81 12.43
CA PHE A 143 16.95 17.50 13.65
C PHE A 143 17.11 18.79 14.45
N GLU A 144 16.08 19.11 15.23
CA GLU A 144 16.23 20.08 16.32
C GLU A 144 17.44 19.68 17.18
N ASN A 145 18.18 20.68 17.63
CA ASN A 145 19.44 20.53 18.34
C ASN A 145 19.29 19.64 19.59
N LEU A 146 19.58 18.34 19.45
CA LEU A 146 19.83 17.41 20.56
C LEU A 146 20.95 17.93 21.49
N CYS A 147 21.74 18.90 21.03
CA CYS A 147 22.86 19.51 21.74
C CYS A 147 22.47 20.60 22.76
N TYR A 148 21.21 21.06 22.84
CA TYR A 148 20.79 22.06 23.85
C TYR A 148 20.13 21.43 25.09
N ARG A 149 20.11 20.10 25.21
CA ARG A 149 19.58 19.40 26.39
C ARG A 149 20.71 18.77 27.22
N THR A 150 21.67 19.59 27.64
CA THR A 150 22.54 19.34 28.81
C THR A 150 22.59 20.63 29.62
#